data_AF-A0A7X4LLP0-F1
#
_entry.id   AF-A0A7X4LLP0-F1
#
_cell.length_a   1.000
_cell.length_b   1.000
_cell.length_c   1.000
_cell.angle_alpha   90.00
_cell.angle_beta   90.00
_cell.angle_gamma   90.00
#
_symmetry.space_group_name_H-M   'P 1'
#
loop_
_entity.id
_entity.type
_entity.pdbx_description
1 polymer ?
#
loop_
_entity_poly.entity_id
_entity_poly.type
_entity_poly.pdbx_seq_one_letter_code
_entity_poly.pdbx_strand_id
1 'polypeptide(L)'
;MLLDILTQSVNEFQADCLKLCEKHYPTIHNQGMSEHHLGLAFSRRLARTLTEFGHPCDYAPIESMANKEAPHHYRISCDAGSVWVITHHMVSAGKTCREKLMREIYEWKEEYSYAIQPSDLLLILTDHWISRSQKSRELLHWWTGQLPDEIEEYKTQGINLYESESQMTKTLEQLFNISPCYLKYGHPLKRSKNQQLVRKYIQLYAVLQWG
;
A
#
# COMPACT_ATOMS: atom_id res chain seq x y z
N MET A 1 8.86 13.82 -11.40
CA MET A 1 8.19 13.11 -12.51
C MET A 1 7.74 11.71 -12.12
N LEU A 2 8.63 10.72 -11.94
CA LEU A 2 8.22 9.33 -11.62
C LEU A 2 7.36 9.26 -10.34
N LEU A 3 7.75 10.00 -9.30
CA LEU A 3 6.97 10.14 -8.07
C LEU A 3 5.58 10.75 -8.29
N ASP A 4 5.46 11.73 -9.20
CA ASP A 4 4.20 12.39 -9.51
C ASP A 4 3.24 11.43 -10.22
N ILE A 5 3.75 10.69 -11.22
CA ILE A 5 2.99 9.67 -11.95
C ILE A 5 2.57 8.53 -10.99
N LEU A 6 3.47 8.11 -10.10
CA LEU A 6 3.16 7.10 -9.08
C LEU A 6 2.05 7.58 -8.13
N THR A 7 2.15 8.84 -7.68
CA THR A 7 1.15 9.46 -6.80
C THR A 7 -0.22 9.56 -7.48
N GLN A 8 -0.25 9.95 -8.76
CA GLN A 8 -1.48 9.93 -9.55
C GLN A 8 -2.05 8.51 -9.68
N SER A 9 -1.19 7.53 -9.96
CA SER A 9 -1.59 6.11 -10.06
C SER A 9 -2.21 5.61 -8.76
N VAL A 10 -1.68 6.00 -7.59
CA VAL A 10 -2.27 5.70 -6.28
C VAL A 10 -3.67 6.30 -6.14
N ASN A 11 -3.86 7.55 -6.57
CA ASN A 11 -5.17 8.20 -6.49
C ASN A 11 -6.20 7.53 -7.40
N GLU A 12 -5.82 7.20 -8.62
CA GLU A 12 -6.69 6.51 -9.58
C GLU A 12 -6.99 5.06 -9.17
N PHE A 13 -6.02 4.37 -8.57
CA PHE A 13 -6.19 3.00 -8.11
C PHE A 13 -7.29 2.88 -7.04
N GLN A 14 -7.43 3.88 -6.17
CA GLN A 14 -8.55 3.92 -5.20
C GLN A 14 -9.91 3.95 -5.91
N ALA A 15 -10.01 4.71 -7.00
CA ALA A 15 -11.22 4.76 -7.83
C ALA A 15 -11.47 3.46 -8.60
N ASP A 16 -10.41 2.78 -9.05
CA ASP A 16 -10.53 1.46 -9.66
C ASP A 16 -11.06 0.42 -8.68
N CYS A 17 -10.50 0.40 -7.47
CA CYS A 17 -10.93 -0.51 -6.43
C CYS A 17 -12.42 -0.27 -6.13
N LEU A 18 -12.86 0.99 -5.99
CA LEU A 18 -14.28 1.33 -5.84
C LEU A 18 -15.15 0.72 -6.95
N LYS A 19 -14.78 0.90 -8.23
CA LYS A 19 -15.52 0.35 -9.37
C LYS A 19 -15.52 -1.19 -9.42
N LEU A 20 -14.42 -1.83 -9.05
CA LEU A 20 -14.32 -3.28 -8.96
C LEU A 20 -15.26 -3.84 -7.88
N CYS A 21 -15.36 -3.12 -6.76
CA CYS A 21 -16.19 -3.48 -5.63
C CYS A 21 -17.69 -3.32 -5.92
N GLU A 22 -18.09 -2.38 -6.79
CA GLU A 22 -19.48 -2.27 -7.26
C GLU A 22 -19.96 -3.55 -7.98
N LYS A 23 -19.05 -4.26 -8.66
CA LYS A 23 -19.37 -5.47 -9.44
C LYS A 23 -19.16 -6.78 -8.65
N HIS A 24 -18.28 -6.80 -7.64
CA HIS A 24 -17.86 -8.01 -6.92
C HIS A 24 -17.90 -7.89 -5.39
N TYR A 25 -18.78 -7.03 -4.88
CA TYR A 25 -18.97 -6.75 -3.44
C TYR A 25 -18.98 -7.97 -2.49
N PRO A 26 -19.53 -9.15 -2.86
CA PRO A 26 -19.55 -10.31 -1.96
C PRO A 26 -18.18 -10.97 -1.74
N THR A 27 -17.23 -10.87 -2.68
CA THR A 27 -15.95 -11.62 -2.63
C THR A 27 -14.89 -10.92 -1.78
N ILE A 28 -15.04 -9.61 -1.54
CA ILE A 28 -14.13 -8.80 -0.70
C ILE A 28 -14.54 -8.86 0.78
N HIS A 29 -15.76 -9.31 1.06
CA HIS A 29 -16.30 -9.38 2.41
C HIS A 29 -15.53 -10.43 3.23
N ASN A 30 -14.71 -9.93 4.17
CA ASN A 30 -13.91 -10.64 5.19
C ASN A 30 -12.51 -11.13 4.80
N GLN A 31 -12.09 -11.08 3.53
CA GLN A 31 -10.75 -11.50 3.12
C GLN A 31 -9.99 -10.46 2.27
N GLY A 32 -10.50 -9.24 2.13
CA GLY A 32 -9.84 -8.17 1.35
C GLY A 32 -9.45 -8.58 -0.07
N MET A 33 -8.44 -7.94 -0.65
CA MET A 33 -7.82 -8.40 -1.89
C MET A 33 -6.54 -9.14 -1.52
N SER A 34 -6.31 -10.33 -2.10
CA SER A 34 -5.04 -11.02 -1.89
C SER A 34 -3.87 -10.18 -2.42
N GLU A 35 -2.68 -10.43 -1.88
CA GLU A 35 -1.45 -9.71 -2.23
C GLU A 35 -1.21 -9.76 -3.75
N HIS A 36 -1.41 -10.93 -4.36
CA HIS A 36 -1.34 -11.11 -5.82
C HIS A 36 -2.28 -10.15 -6.57
N HIS A 37 -3.54 -10.05 -6.17
CA HIS A 37 -4.51 -9.17 -6.82
C HIS A 37 -4.16 -7.70 -6.62
N LEU A 38 -3.73 -7.30 -5.40
CA LEU A 38 -3.28 -5.94 -5.12
C LEU A 38 -2.08 -5.56 -6.01
N GLY A 39 -1.04 -6.40 -6.04
CA GLY A 39 0.19 -6.14 -6.78
C GLY A 39 -0.05 -6.08 -8.27
N LEU A 40 -0.78 -7.05 -8.83
CA LEU A 40 -1.07 -7.09 -10.26
C LEU A 40 -1.99 -5.96 -10.72
N ALA A 41 -3.06 -5.67 -9.96
CA ALA A 41 -3.99 -4.61 -10.31
C ALA A 41 -3.32 -3.24 -10.25
N PHE A 42 -2.51 -3.00 -9.21
CA PHE A 42 -1.75 -1.76 -9.10
C PHE A 42 -0.71 -1.63 -10.21
N SER A 43 0.04 -2.70 -10.51
CA SER A 43 1.05 -2.68 -11.59
C SER A 43 0.44 -2.35 -12.94
N ARG A 44 -0.75 -2.89 -13.26
CA ARG A 44 -1.50 -2.54 -14.47
C ARG A 44 -1.95 -1.08 -14.49
N ARG A 45 -2.40 -0.55 -13.35
CA ARG A 45 -2.76 0.88 -13.21
C ARG A 45 -1.55 1.77 -13.44
N LEU A 46 -0.42 1.49 -12.79
CA LEU A 46 0.80 2.27 -12.95
C LEU A 46 1.31 2.21 -14.40
N ALA A 47 1.35 1.02 -15.01
CA ALA A 47 1.78 0.87 -16.38
C ALA A 47 0.92 1.66 -17.38
N ARG A 48 -0.40 1.63 -17.18
CA ARG A 48 -1.34 2.45 -17.94
C ARG A 48 -1.06 3.93 -17.76
N THR A 49 -0.88 4.39 -16.53
CA THR A 49 -0.63 5.81 -16.23
C THR A 49 0.68 6.25 -16.87
N LEU A 50 1.77 5.50 -16.71
CA LEU A 50 3.06 5.78 -17.38
C LEU A 50 2.90 5.90 -18.90
N THR A 51 2.17 4.97 -19.52
CA THR A 51 1.91 5.00 -20.97
C THR A 51 1.09 6.23 -21.38
N GLU A 52 0.07 6.62 -20.60
CA GLU A 52 -0.73 7.84 -20.84
C GLU A 52 0.12 9.12 -20.76
N PHE A 53 1.19 9.11 -19.97
CA PHE A 53 2.16 10.20 -19.88
C PHE A 53 3.33 10.07 -20.89
N GLY A 54 3.28 9.11 -21.81
CA GLY A 54 4.31 8.96 -22.85
C GLY A 54 5.56 8.21 -22.41
N HIS A 55 5.48 7.45 -21.31
CA HIS A 55 6.55 6.60 -20.81
C HIS A 55 6.17 5.12 -20.98
N PRO A 56 6.51 4.49 -22.12
CA PRO A 56 6.39 3.04 -22.26
C PRO A 56 7.13 2.34 -21.13
N CYS A 57 6.53 1.28 -20.60
CA CYS A 57 7.08 0.55 -19.48
C CYS A 57 6.85 -0.94 -19.62
N ASP A 58 7.72 -1.71 -18.99
CA ASP A 58 7.54 -3.14 -18.75
C ASP A 58 7.24 -3.36 -17.27
N TYR A 59 6.37 -4.32 -16.96
CA TYR A 59 6.18 -4.77 -15.59
C TYR A 59 6.30 -6.28 -15.48
N ALA A 60 7.02 -6.74 -14.45
CA ALA A 60 7.30 -8.15 -14.22
C ALA A 60 7.27 -8.46 -12.72
N PRO A 61 6.91 -9.69 -12.33
CA PRO A 61 7.05 -10.12 -10.94
C PRO A 61 8.53 -10.19 -10.54
N ILE A 62 8.83 -9.94 -9.26
CA ILE A 62 10.19 -9.99 -8.70
C ILE A 62 10.38 -11.12 -7.68
N GLU A 63 9.47 -12.09 -7.63
CA GLU A 63 9.65 -13.23 -6.73
C GLU A 63 10.61 -14.28 -7.30
N SER A 64 11.35 -14.92 -6.40
CA SER A 64 12.25 -16.02 -6.74
C SER A 64 11.48 -17.21 -7.32
N MET A 65 12.09 -17.86 -8.33
CA MET A 65 11.59 -19.07 -9.02
C MET A 65 11.22 -20.24 -8.07
N ALA A 66 11.59 -20.17 -6.79
CA ALA A 66 11.28 -21.15 -5.76
C ALA A 66 9.90 -20.98 -5.12
N ASN A 67 9.19 -19.86 -5.35
CA ASN A 67 7.90 -19.62 -4.72
C ASN A 67 6.77 -20.34 -5.48
N LYS A 68 6.01 -21.19 -4.78
CA LYS A 68 4.84 -21.91 -5.36
C LYS A 68 3.57 -21.06 -5.36
N GLU A 69 3.61 -19.90 -4.72
CA GLU A 69 2.49 -18.98 -4.61
C GLU A 69 2.41 -18.03 -5.82
N ALA A 70 1.25 -17.39 -6.00
CA ALA A 70 1.07 -16.42 -7.07
C ALA A 70 1.86 -15.13 -6.76
N PRO A 71 2.54 -14.53 -7.75
CA PRO A 71 3.44 -13.42 -7.49
C PRO A 71 2.68 -12.16 -7.07
N HIS A 72 3.11 -11.53 -6.00
CA HIS A 72 2.52 -10.36 -5.39
C HIS A 72 3.48 -9.17 -5.33
N HIS A 73 4.78 -9.38 -5.50
CA HIS A 73 5.75 -8.30 -5.71
C HIS A 73 6.05 -8.09 -7.18
N TYR A 74 6.13 -6.82 -7.60
CA TYR A 74 6.33 -6.44 -9.00
C TYR A 74 7.38 -5.33 -9.14
N ARG A 75 8.05 -5.29 -10.29
CA ARG A 75 8.84 -4.15 -10.73
C ARG A 75 8.24 -3.62 -12.02
N ILE A 76 8.01 -2.32 -12.07
CA ILE A 76 7.55 -1.58 -13.23
C ILE A 76 8.70 -0.65 -13.66
N SER A 77 9.28 -0.87 -14.82
CA SER A 77 10.45 -0.13 -15.31
C SER A 77 10.10 0.69 -16.54
N CYS A 78 10.54 1.94 -16.56
CA CYS A 78 10.43 2.87 -17.68
C CYS A 78 11.75 3.63 -17.88
N ASP A 79 11.77 4.53 -18.86
CA ASP A 79 12.92 5.42 -19.14
C ASP A 79 13.30 6.34 -17.95
N ALA A 80 12.36 6.63 -17.05
CA ALA A 80 12.56 7.48 -15.89
C ALA A 80 13.12 6.75 -14.64
N GLY A 81 13.19 5.41 -14.67
CA GLY A 81 13.52 4.57 -13.52
C GLY A 81 12.51 3.45 -13.29
N SER A 82 12.65 2.77 -12.16
CA SER A 82 11.78 1.65 -11.76
C SER A 82 10.97 1.96 -10.51
N VAL A 83 9.72 1.49 -10.50
CA VAL A 83 8.90 1.38 -9.29
C VAL A 83 8.87 -0.08 -8.86
N TRP A 84 9.39 -0.35 -7.67
CA TRP A 84 9.33 -1.64 -7.00
C TRP A 84 8.08 -1.64 -6.11
N VAL A 85 7.23 -2.65 -6.21
CA VAL A 85 5.96 -2.74 -5.50
C VAL A 85 6.01 -3.94 -4.56
N ILE A 86 6.00 -3.67 -3.25
CA ILE A 86 5.84 -4.67 -2.20
C ILE A 86 4.41 -4.57 -1.68
N THR A 87 3.71 -5.69 -1.65
CA THR A 87 2.32 -5.74 -1.20
C THR A 87 2.16 -6.60 0.03
N HIS A 88 1.34 -6.15 0.98
CA HIS A 88 0.95 -6.96 2.12
C HIS A 88 -0.55 -6.99 2.35
N HIS A 89 -1.04 -8.15 2.76
CA HIS A 89 -2.43 -8.34 3.08
C HIS A 89 -2.71 -8.26 4.59
N MET A 90 -3.73 -7.49 4.96
CA MET A 90 -4.24 -7.37 6.34
C MET A 90 -3.19 -6.99 7.39
N VAL A 91 -2.39 -5.96 7.09
CA VAL A 91 -1.36 -5.46 8.01
C VAL A 91 -2.01 -4.82 9.23
N SER A 92 -1.46 -5.09 10.41
CA SER A 92 -1.88 -4.42 11.65
C SER A 92 -0.71 -3.70 12.33
N ALA A 93 -1.01 -2.84 13.30
CA ALA A 93 -0.01 -2.23 14.16
C ALA A 93 0.52 -3.21 15.24
N GLY A 94 0.34 -4.52 15.06
CA GLY A 94 0.93 -5.54 15.93
C GLY A 94 2.43 -5.67 15.70
N LYS A 95 3.21 -5.90 16.75
CA LYS A 95 4.68 -6.01 16.70
C LYS A 95 5.16 -6.94 15.58
N THR A 96 4.60 -8.15 15.50
CA THR A 96 4.96 -9.14 14.46
C THR A 96 4.71 -8.64 13.04
N CYS A 97 3.59 -7.96 12.77
CA CYS A 97 3.31 -7.40 11.44
C CYS A 97 4.29 -6.28 11.08
N ARG A 98 4.61 -5.40 12.05
CA ARG A 98 5.57 -4.31 11.86
C ARG A 98 6.97 -4.84 11.57
N GLU A 99 7.43 -5.83 12.35
CA GLU A 99 8.73 -6.46 12.17
C GLU A 99 8.80 -7.21 10.83
N LYS A 100 7.72 -7.89 10.42
CA LYS A 100 7.62 -8.53 9.11
C LYS A 100 7.78 -7.52 7.97
N LEU A 101 7.04 -6.40 8.00
CA LEU A 101 7.16 -5.35 6.99
C LEU A 101 8.60 -4.80 6.90
N MET A 102 9.21 -4.46 8.04
CA MET A 102 10.57 -3.91 8.05
C MET A 102 11.59 -4.94 7.55
N ARG A 103 11.43 -6.22 7.91
CA ARG A 103 12.28 -7.29 7.41
C ARG A 103 12.17 -7.45 5.90
N GLU A 104 10.97 -7.41 5.33
CA GLU A 104 10.80 -7.54 3.87
C GLU A 104 11.40 -6.34 3.11
N ILE A 105 11.32 -5.12 3.65
CA ILE A 105 12.03 -3.96 3.09
C ILE A 105 13.55 -4.18 3.12
N TYR A 106 14.07 -4.70 4.23
CA TYR A 106 15.50 -5.04 4.36
C TYR A 106 15.91 -6.11 3.34
N GLU A 107 15.17 -7.23 3.27
CA GLU A 107 15.45 -8.35 2.36
C GLU A 107 15.40 -7.91 0.91
N TRP A 108 14.38 -7.14 0.50
CA TRP A 108 14.30 -6.56 -0.84
C TRP A 108 15.51 -5.66 -1.13
N LYS A 109 15.88 -4.78 -0.20
CA LYS A 109 17.01 -3.86 -0.41
C LYS A 109 18.31 -4.63 -0.58
N GLU A 110 18.56 -5.63 0.24
CA GLU A 110 19.77 -6.45 0.16
C GLU A 110 19.82 -7.25 -1.15
N GLU A 111 18.73 -7.95 -1.49
CA GLU A 111 18.63 -8.78 -2.69
C GLU A 111 18.80 -7.97 -3.97
N TYR A 112 18.22 -6.77 -4.04
CA TYR A 112 18.21 -5.94 -5.25
C TYR A 112 19.19 -4.76 -5.22
N SER A 113 20.05 -4.67 -4.19
CA SER A 113 21.03 -3.58 -4.01
C SER A 113 21.92 -3.33 -5.25
N TYR A 114 22.23 -4.38 -6.01
CA TYR A 114 23.04 -4.28 -7.23
C TYR A 114 22.30 -3.64 -8.42
N ALA A 115 20.97 -3.58 -8.38
CA ALA A 115 20.13 -3.12 -9.49
C ALA A 115 19.40 -1.81 -9.19
N ILE A 116 19.11 -1.51 -7.92
CA ILE A 116 18.40 -0.29 -7.50
C ILE A 116 19.17 0.95 -7.95
N GLN A 117 18.48 1.85 -8.65
CA GLN A 117 19.03 3.15 -9.09
C GLN A 117 18.52 4.29 -8.20
N PRO A 118 19.22 5.45 -8.12
CA PRO A 118 18.77 6.60 -7.32
C PRO A 118 17.40 7.19 -7.77
N SER A 119 17.02 6.96 -9.02
CA SER A 119 15.72 7.34 -9.58
C SER A 119 14.60 6.38 -9.22
N ASP A 120 14.92 5.21 -8.65
CA ASP A 120 13.92 4.18 -8.35
C ASP A 120 13.11 4.52 -7.10
N LEU A 121 11.87 4.05 -7.09
CA LEU A 121 10.95 4.19 -5.98
C LEU A 121 10.54 2.82 -5.48
N LEU A 122 10.42 2.68 -4.17
CA LEU A 122 9.76 1.55 -3.54
C LEU A 122 8.37 1.97 -3.07
N LEU A 123 7.33 1.40 -3.67
CA LEU A 123 5.97 1.48 -3.18
C LEU A 123 5.67 0.30 -2.24
N ILE A 124 5.24 0.62 -1.04
CA ILE A 124 4.61 -0.31 -0.12
C ILE A 124 3.10 -0.11 -0.23
N LEU A 125 2.38 -1.15 -0.65
CA LEU A 125 0.92 -1.17 -0.78
C LEU A 125 0.33 -2.23 0.14
N THR A 126 -0.45 -1.81 1.13
CA THR A 126 -1.07 -2.73 2.07
C THR A 126 -2.56 -2.51 2.18
N ASP A 127 -3.30 -3.52 2.59
CA ASP A 127 -4.69 -3.39 2.99
C ASP A 127 -4.93 -3.84 4.42
N HIS A 128 -6.06 -3.43 4.99
CA HIS A 128 -6.49 -3.88 6.29
C HIS A 128 -8.00 -3.72 6.52
N TRP A 129 -8.56 -4.66 7.27
CA TRP A 129 -9.92 -4.59 7.79
C TRP A 129 -9.88 -4.30 9.29
N ILE A 130 -10.28 -3.07 9.66
CA ILE A 130 -10.29 -2.61 11.04
C ILE A 130 -11.19 -3.51 11.89
N SER A 131 -10.59 -4.13 12.89
CA SER A 131 -11.22 -5.08 13.79
C SER A 131 -11.43 -4.44 15.16
N ARG A 132 -11.83 -5.26 16.14
CA ARG A 132 -11.96 -4.81 17.53
C ARG A 132 -10.63 -4.76 18.28
N SER A 133 -9.55 -5.34 17.73
CA SER A 133 -8.27 -5.34 18.42
C SER A 133 -7.67 -3.95 18.46
N GLN A 134 -6.99 -3.63 19.57
CA GLN A 134 -6.33 -2.34 19.74
C GLN A 134 -5.30 -2.09 18.64
N LYS A 135 -4.49 -3.11 18.32
CA LYS A 135 -3.46 -3.05 17.27
C LYS A 135 -4.02 -2.83 15.86
N SER A 136 -5.26 -3.24 15.61
CA SER A 136 -5.94 -2.92 14.35
C SER A 136 -6.35 -1.44 14.31
N ARG A 137 -6.81 -0.89 15.43
CA ARG A 137 -7.30 0.49 15.58
C ARG A 137 -6.19 1.54 15.76
N GLU A 138 -5.00 1.09 16.12
CA GLU A 138 -3.76 1.88 16.16
C GLU A 138 -3.12 2.08 14.76
N LEU A 139 -3.56 1.31 13.75
CA LEU A 139 -2.83 1.21 12.47
C LEU A 139 -2.68 2.54 11.75
N LEU A 140 -3.74 3.35 11.67
CA LEU A 140 -3.71 4.63 10.95
C LEU A 140 -2.73 5.62 11.59
N HIS A 141 -2.72 5.71 12.93
CA HIS A 141 -1.75 6.53 13.64
C HIS A 141 -0.33 5.99 13.49
N TRP A 142 -0.14 4.67 13.58
CA TRP A 142 1.18 4.08 13.36
C TRP A 142 1.69 4.36 11.93
N TRP A 143 0.84 4.28 10.91
CA TRP A 143 1.20 4.49 9.52
C TRP A 143 1.52 5.96 9.19
N THR A 144 0.63 6.86 9.60
CA THR A 144 0.68 8.28 9.17
C THR A 144 1.28 9.22 10.22
N GLY A 145 1.44 8.76 11.45
CA GLY A 145 1.86 9.58 12.60
C GLY A 145 0.74 10.42 13.23
N GLN A 146 -0.47 10.38 12.68
CA GLN A 146 -1.62 11.15 13.17
C GLN A 146 -2.93 10.37 13.04
N LEU A 147 -3.95 10.77 13.81
CA LEU A 147 -5.30 10.26 13.61
C LEU A 147 -5.99 11.03 12.46
N PRO A 148 -6.96 10.42 11.76
CA PRO A 148 -7.77 11.12 10.76
C PRO A 148 -8.52 12.31 11.35
N ASP A 149 -8.63 13.41 10.60
CA ASP A 149 -9.44 14.57 10.99
C ASP A 149 -10.93 14.19 11.11
N GLU A 150 -11.42 13.29 10.25
CA GLU A 150 -12.80 12.79 10.26
C GLU A 150 -13.03 11.64 11.26
N ILE A 151 -12.40 11.70 12.44
CA ILE A 151 -12.50 10.64 13.47
C ILE A 151 -13.95 10.33 13.87
N GLU A 152 -14.82 11.33 13.84
CA GLU A 152 -16.25 11.17 14.13
C GLU A 152 -16.93 10.24 13.11
N GLU A 153 -16.53 10.25 11.84
CA GLU A 153 -17.07 9.33 10.85
C GLU A 153 -16.73 7.86 11.16
N TYR A 154 -15.56 7.60 11.72
CA TYR A 154 -15.19 6.26 12.19
C TYR A 154 -16.07 5.85 13.38
N LYS A 155 -16.32 6.76 14.33
CA LYS A 155 -17.18 6.51 15.49
C LYS A 155 -18.62 6.19 15.08
N THR A 156 -19.18 6.89 14.08
CA THR A 156 -20.53 6.59 13.55
C THR A 156 -20.63 5.18 12.97
N GLN A 157 -19.52 4.56 12.58
CA GLN A 157 -19.44 3.19 12.10
C GLN A 157 -18.98 2.19 13.18
N GLY A 158 -18.94 2.61 14.45
CA GLY A 158 -18.55 1.78 15.60
C GLY A 158 -17.04 1.52 15.69
N ILE A 159 -16.21 2.38 15.09
CA ILE A 159 -14.75 2.26 15.06
C ILE A 159 -14.16 3.37 15.95
N ASN A 160 -13.52 2.97 17.04
CA ASN A 160 -12.71 3.87 17.86
C ASN A 160 -11.24 3.68 17.47
N LEU A 161 -10.61 4.72 16.94
CA LEU A 161 -9.19 4.71 16.61
C LEU A 161 -8.36 5.12 17.83
N TYR A 162 -7.11 4.68 17.87
CA TYR A 162 -6.19 4.97 18.98
C TYR A 162 -4.85 5.45 18.44
N GLU A 163 -4.18 6.29 19.21
CA GLU A 163 -2.76 6.56 19.00
C GLU A 163 -1.95 5.29 19.28
N SER A 164 -0.84 5.19 18.59
CA SER A 164 0.14 4.13 18.80
C SER A 164 1.41 4.70 19.39
N GLU A 165 2.04 3.93 20.28
CA GLU A 165 3.29 4.28 20.96
C GLU A 165 4.51 4.42 20.02
N SER A 166 4.34 4.04 18.75
CA SER A 166 5.38 4.10 17.72
C SER A 166 4.78 4.52 16.38
N GLN A 167 5.65 4.92 15.44
CA GLN A 167 5.27 5.34 14.10
C GLN A 167 6.20 4.65 13.09
N MET A 168 5.65 4.25 11.95
CA MET A 168 6.36 3.59 10.87
C MET A 168 7.54 4.46 10.37
N THR A 169 7.31 5.76 10.23
CA THR A 169 8.31 6.74 9.78
C THR A 169 9.55 6.74 10.68
N LYS A 170 9.36 6.77 12.01
CA LYS A 170 10.46 6.70 12.98
C LYS A 170 11.22 5.39 12.89
N THR A 171 10.53 4.27 12.67
CA THR A 171 11.18 2.96 12.51
C THR A 171 11.99 2.90 11.22
N LEU A 172 11.48 3.45 10.11
CA LEU A 172 12.21 3.53 8.85
C LEU A 172 13.47 4.39 8.96
N GLU A 173 13.36 5.54 9.62
CA GLU A 173 14.49 6.42 9.90
C GLU A 173 15.56 5.71 10.72
N GLN A 174 15.17 5.02 11.79
CA GLN A 174 16.10 4.29 12.66
C GLN A 174 16.80 3.11 11.98
N LEU A 175 16.07 2.35 11.14
CA LEU A 175 16.60 1.11 10.53
C LEU A 175 17.31 1.35 9.20
N PHE A 176 16.89 2.35 8.43
CA PHE A 176 17.34 2.55 7.05
C PHE A 176 17.81 3.97 6.75
N ASN A 177 17.73 4.89 7.72
CA ASN A 177 18.03 6.32 7.54
C ASN A 177 17.22 6.94 6.39
N ILE A 178 15.94 6.56 6.29
CA ILE A 178 15.04 6.98 5.22
C ILE A 178 13.72 7.50 5.80
N SER A 179 13.12 8.47 5.10
CA SER A 179 11.75 8.91 5.36
C SER A 179 10.92 8.74 4.09
N PRO A 180 9.64 8.37 4.21
CA PRO A 180 8.75 8.33 3.05
C PRO A 180 8.62 9.68 2.36
N CYS A 181 8.79 9.69 1.03
CA CYS A 181 8.53 10.87 0.21
C CYS A 181 7.04 11.03 -0.11
N TYR A 182 6.24 9.97 0.11
CA TYR A 182 4.79 10.02 0.02
C TYR A 182 4.15 9.01 0.99
N LEU A 183 3.11 9.45 1.70
CA LEU A 183 2.29 8.63 2.58
C LEU A 183 0.82 8.92 2.34
N LYS A 184 0.02 7.88 2.17
CA LYS A 184 -1.42 8.01 2.03
C LYS A 184 -2.15 6.78 2.57
N TYR A 185 -3.39 6.97 3.00
CA TYR A 185 -4.36 5.90 3.11
C TYR A 185 -5.65 6.28 2.39
N GLY A 186 -6.54 5.33 2.18
CA GLY A 186 -7.91 5.63 1.77
C GLY A 186 -8.84 4.44 1.90
N HIS A 187 -10.11 4.69 1.55
CA HIS A 187 -11.19 3.73 1.67
C HIS A 187 -11.74 3.38 0.30
N PRO A 188 -11.40 2.19 -0.24
CA PRO A 188 -11.82 1.82 -1.60
C PRO A 188 -13.23 1.23 -1.65
N LEU A 189 -14.01 1.29 -0.56
CA LEU A 189 -15.33 0.68 -0.46
C LEU A 189 -16.38 1.74 -0.12
N LYS A 190 -17.54 1.65 -0.78
CA LYS A 190 -18.74 2.40 -0.47
C LYS A 190 -19.90 1.45 -0.23
N ARG A 191 -20.81 1.82 0.67
CA ARG A 191 -22.07 1.11 0.89
C ARG A 191 -22.98 1.34 -0.31
N SER A 192 -23.59 0.27 -0.83
CA SER A 192 -24.49 0.33 -1.99
C SER A 192 -25.69 1.26 -1.80
N LYS A 193 -26.26 1.31 -0.58
CA LYS A 193 -27.51 2.04 -0.28
C LYS A 193 -27.36 3.57 -0.25
N ASN A 194 -26.28 4.09 0.33
CA ASN A 194 -26.13 5.52 0.61
C ASN A 194 -24.80 6.09 0.11
N GLN A 195 -24.00 5.31 -0.62
CA GLN A 195 -22.69 5.70 -1.15
C GLN A 195 -21.68 6.16 -0.08
N GLN A 196 -21.96 5.91 1.19
CA GLN A 196 -21.07 6.24 2.30
C GLN A 196 -19.84 5.33 2.28
N LEU A 197 -18.66 5.91 2.50
CA LEU A 197 -17.42 5.15 2.60
C LEU A 197 -17.50 4.11 3.72
N VAL A 198 -17.00 2.90 3.46
CA VAL A 198 -16.83 1.87 4.47
C VAL A 198 -15.52 2.15 5.20
N ARG A 199 -15.59 2.83 6.35
CA ARG A 199 -14.41 3.24 7.12
C ARG A 199 -13.61 2.07 7.69
N LYS A 200 -14.21 0.88 7.69
CA LYS A 200 -13.63 -0.37 8.21
C LYS A 200 -12.55 -0.96 7.31
N TYR A 201 -12.60 -0.75 6.00
CA TYR A 201 -11.57 -1.25 5.09
C TYR A 201 -10.70 -0.09 4.63
N ILE A 202 -9.40 -0.28 4.74
CA ILE A 202 -8.39 0.72 4.40
C ILE A 202 -7.33 0.11 3.50
N GLN A 203 -6.84 0.92 2.57
CA GLN A 203 -5.60 0.68 1.84
C GLN A 203 -4.59 1.74 2.27
N LEU A 204 -3.34 1.33 2.50
CA LEU A 204 -2.26 2.20 2.93
C LEU A 204 -1.11 2.13 1.93
N TYR A 205 -0.53 3.29 1.65
CA TYR A 205 0.49 3.51 0.65
C TYR A 205 1.64 4.29 1.29
N ALA A 206 2.86 3.83 1.04
CA ALA A 206 4.09 4.54 1.38
C ALA A 206 5.06 4.43 0.22
N VAL A 207 5.67 5.55 -0.18
CA VAL A 207 6.73 5.56 -1.18
C VAL A 207 8.03 5.94 -0.51
N LEU A 208 9.03 5.10 -0.71
CA LEU A 208 10.41 5.28 -0.26
C LEU A 208 11.30 5.51 -1.48
N GLN A 209 12.33 6.34 -1.31
CA GLN A 209 13.35 6.59 -2.31
C GLN A 209 14.72 6.59 -1.63
N TRP A 210 15.65 5.79 -2.15
CA TRP A 210 17.04 5.81 -1.69
C TRP A 210 17.81 6.87 -2.47
N GLY A 211 18.39 7.83 -1.74
CA GLY A 211 19.28 8.87 -2.26
C GLY A 211 20.74 8.57 -1.97
#